data_AF-A0A9Q1GB78-F1
#
_entry.id   AF-A0A9Q1GB78-F1
#
_cell.length_a   1.000
_cell.length_b   1.000
_cell.length_c   1.000
_cell.angle_alpha   90.00
_cell.angle_beta   90.00
_cell.angle_gamma   90.00
#
_symmetry.space_group_name_H-M   'P 1'
#
loop_
_entity.id
_entity.type
_entity.pdbx_description
1 polymer ?
#
loop_
_entity_poly.entity_id
_entity_poly.type
_entity_poly.pdbx_seq_one_letter_code
_entity_poly.pdbx_strand_id
1 'polypeptide(L)'
;MDFPVDVLGSMSQEDLQRSAELYMSDLLYSNPDRPEHFTLPNSKQIPLSVSTSGFVPLYGADLNQKVLALFAPEEQSTAVALYLVDRWWAVEDILKTSDPSREGLQKVSTLGERIVLYVLNRIVYRAKEMGKNEVPFLCHTENDYAKVLWKDGEAIGFYSVKPEGSLCNSFVTQCYQLPVMDSLFVRKAHRGNGYGLRILEDFVDCFKEEALGLR
;
A
#
# COMPACT_ATOMS: atom_id res chain seq x y z
N MET A 1 -1.44 19.41 8.12
CA MET A 1 -0.30 18.98 7.30
C MET A 1 -0.84 17.89 6.42
N ASP A 2 -0.68 18.02 5.11
CA ASP A 2 -1.23 17.07 4.15
C ASP A 2 -0.32 15.85 4.03
N PHE A 3 -0.90 14.67 3.98
CA PHE A 3 -0.23 13.38 3.84
C PHE A 3 -0.20 12.92 2.37
N PRO A 4 0.57 11.87 1.99
CA PRO A 4 0.70 11.47 0.59
C PRO A 4 -0.63 11.26 -0.12
N VAL A 5 -1.58 10.59 0.52
CA VAL A 5 -2.90 10.30 -0.06
C VAL A 5 -3.72 11.57 -0.36
N ASP A 6 -3.45 12.66 0.36
CA ASP A 6 -4.15 13.94 0.21
C ASP A 6 -3.69 14.71 -1.03
N VAL A 7 -2.42 14.54 -1.43
CA VAL A 7 -1.79 15.32 -2.50
C VAL A 7 -1.57 14.52 -3.80
N LEU A 8 -1.56 13.19 -3.73
CA LEU A 8 -1.35 12.31 -4.88
C LEU A 8 -2.57 12.15 -5.79
N GLY A 9 -3.73 12.73 -5.43
CA GLY A 9 -4.97 12.59 -6.20
C GLY A 9 -4.91 13.14 -7.64
N SER A 10 -4.00 14.07 -7.93
CA SER A 10 -3.83 14.69 -9.24
C SER A 10 -2.56 14.28 -9.98
N MET A 11 -1.72 13.43 -9.42
CA MET A 11 -0.44 13.03 -10.01
C MET A 11 -0.55 11.72 -10.80
N SER A 12 0.14 11.65 -11.93
CA SER A 12 0.30 10.40 -12.68
C SER A 12 1.38 9.51 -12.06
N GLN A 13 1.32 8.21 -12.35
CA GLN A 13 2.37 7.28 -11.94
C GLN A 13 3.71 7.62 -12.61
N GLU A 14 3.67 8.04 -13.88
CA GLU A 14 4.85 8.39 -14.66
C GLU A 14 5.61 9.58 -14.06
N ASP A 15 4.89 10.59 -13.57
CA ASP A 15 5.51 11.75 -12.92
C ASP A 15 6.15 11.37 -11.58
N LEU A 16 5.49 10.50 -10.81
CA LEU A 16 6.03 9.97 -9.56
C LEU A 16 7.33 9.18 -9.80
N GLN A 17 7.33 8.32 -10.83
CA GLN A 17 8.51 7.54 -11.20
C GLN A 17 9.64 8.43 -11.70
N ARG A 18 9.34 9.40 -12.56
CA ARG A 18 10.34 10.33 -13.09
C ARG A 18 11.03 11.11 -11.96
N SER A 19 10.25 11.64 -11.01
CA SER A 19 10.78 12.31 -9.82
C SER A 19 11.71 11.40 -9.02
N ALA A 20 11.30 10.15 -8.79
CA ALA A 20 12.11 9.17 -8.07
C ALA A 20 13.40 8.77 -8.82
N GLU A 21 13.36 8.66 -10.14
CA GLU A 21 14.53 8.38 -10.98
C GLU A 21 15.54 9.52 -10.94
N LEU A 22 15.08 10.77 -11.02
CA LEU A 22 15.93 11.96 -10.88
C LEU A 22 16.60 11.97 -9.50
N TYR A 23 15.82 11.76 -8.44
CA TYR A 23 16.36 11.69 -7.08
C TYR A 23 17.40 10.57 -6.92
N MET A 24 17.14 9.38 -7.47
CA MET A 24 18.09 8.27 -7.43
C MET A 24 19.38 8.57 -8.22
N SER A 25 19.28 9.31 -9.32
CA SER A 25 20.44 9.79 -10.07
C SER A 25 21.26 10.79 -9.25
N ASP A 26 20.60 11.72 -8.54
CA ASP A 26 21.27 12.71 -7.69
C ASP A 26 21.98 12.04 -6.49
N LEU A 27 21.40 10.96 -5.95
CA LEU A 27 22.04 10.14 -4.91
C LEU A 27 23.39 9.54 -5.34
N LEU A 28 23.61 9.27 -6.64
CA LEU A 28 24.90 8.74 -7.13
C LEU A 28 26.04 9.77 -7.02
N TYR A 29 25.71 11.06 -7.04
CA TYR A 29 26.68 12.16 -6.97
C TYR A 29 26.74 12.79 -5.58
N SER A 30 26.01 12.23 -4.61
CA SER A 30 26.00 12.71 -3.23
C SER A 30 27.35 12.51 -2.55
N ASN A 31 27.72 13.45 -1.67
CA ASN A 31 29.02 13.43 -1.00
C ASN A 31 29.08 12.29 0.04
N PRO A 32 29.95 11.27 -0.14
CA PRO A 32 30.04 10.15 0.78
C PRO A 32 30.53 10.55 2.18
N ASP A 33 31.24 11.67 2.30
CA ASP A 33 31.76 12.17 3.59
C ASP A 33 30.70 12.94 4.41
N ARG A 34 29.55 13.25 3.81
CA ARG A 34 28.43 13.94 4.47
C ARG A 34 27.09 13.36 4.03
N PRO A 35 26.76 12.12 4.43
CA PRO A 35 25.52 11.49 4.05
C PRO A 35 24.32 12.25 4.65
N GLU A 36 23.33 12.53 3.83
CA GLU A 36 22.02 12.97 4.31
C GLU A 36 21.31 11.79 4.99
N HIS A 37 20.41 12.10 5.92
CA HIS A 37 19.69 11.09 6.69
C HIS A 37 18.20 11.38 6.71
N PHE A 38 17.41 10.32 6.60
CA PHE A 38 15.99 10.36 6.89
C PHE A 38 15.73 9.93 8.33
N THR A 39 15.00 10.75 9.08
CA THR A 39 14.67 10.45 10.49
C THR A 39 13.27 9.84 10.56
N LEU A 40 13.19 8.60 11.03
CA LEU A 40 11.94 7.90 11.28
C LEU A 40 11.22 8.43 12.53
N PRO A 41 9.92 8.17 12.69
CA PRO A 41 9.16 8.62 13.88
C PRO A 41 9.72 8.13 15.22
N ASN A 42 10.46 7.00 15.23
CA ASN A 42 11.15 6.47 16.41
C ASN A 42 12.55 7.09 16.63
N SER A 43 12.84 8.23 15.99
CA SER A 43 14.13 8.94 16.01
C SER A 43 15.31 8.18 15.41
N LYS A 44 15.09 7.02 14.79
CA LYS A 44 16.13 6.30 14.07
C LYS A 44 16.47 7.03 12.78
N GLN A 45 17.75 7.24 12.54
CA GLN A 45 18.25 7.85 11.31
C GLN A 45 18.69 6.79 10.32
N ILE A 46 18.22 6.91 9.07
CA ILE A 46 18.59 6.04 7.96
C ILE A 46 19.39 6.88 6.97
N PRO A 47 20.63 6.49 6.62
CA PRO A 47 21.40 7.21 5.63
C PRO A 47 20.71 7.12 4.27
N LEU A 48 20.64 8.24 3.57
CA LEU A 48 20.10 8.33 2.22
C LEU A 48 21.24 8.04 1.23
N SER A 49 21.20 6.87 0.64
CA SER A 49 22.21 6.43 -0.33
C SER A 49 21.60 5.44 -1.32
N VAL A 50 22.35 5.14 -2.38
CA VAL A 50 22.01 4.10 -3.33
C VAL A 50 22.03 2.68 -2.75
N SER A 51 22.70 2.46 -1.59
CA SER A 51 22.72 1.17 -0.92
C SER A 51 21.53 0.95 0.01
N THR A 52 20.85 2.02 0.44
CA THR A 52 19.64 1.96 1.27
C THR A 52 18.38 2.25 0.47
N SER A 53 18.49 2.61 -0.80
CA SER A 53 17.35 2.98 -1.66
C SER A 53 17.20 1.99 -2.82
N GLY A 54 15.96 1.63 -3.15
CA GLY A 54 15.69 0.70 -4.25
C GLY A 54 14.26 0.77 -4.77
N PHE A 55 14.08 0.55 -6.07
CA PHE A 55 12.76 0.52 -6.68
C PHE A 55 12.04 -0.80 -6.38
N VAL A 56 10.80 -0.70 -5.92
CA VAL A 56 9.91 -1.83 -5.67
C VAL A 56 8.65 -1.73 -6.55
N PRO A 57 8.13 -2.84 -7.09
CA PRO A 57 6.91 -2.83 -7.89
C PRO A 57 5.71 -2.46 -7.01
N LEU A 58 4.87 -1.55 -7.50
CA LEU A 58 3.64 -1.13 -6.80
C LEU A 58 2.54 -2.19 -6.94
N TYR A 59 2.46 -2.86 -8.09
CA TYR A 59 1.39 -3.81 -8.42
C TYR A 59 1.87 -5.26 -8.53
N GLY A 60 2.73 -5.68 -7.61
CA GLY A 60 3.17 -7.06 -7.50
C GLY A 60 4.06 -7.51 -8.66
N ALA A 61 3.48 -8.25 -9.61
CA ALA A 61 4.20 -8.82 -10.75
C ALA A 61 4.44 -7.80 -11.89
N ASP A 62 3.71 -6.68 -11.88
CA ASP A 62 3.97 -5.59 -12.83
C ASP A 62 5.25 -4.85 -12.45
N LEU A 63 6.27 -4.98 -13.31
CA LEU A 63 7.55 -4.33 -13.14
C LEU A 63 7.62 -2.97 -13.85
N ASN A 64 6.55 -2.51 -14.50
CA ASN A 64 6.55 -1.20 -15.15
C ASN A 64 6.27 -0.10 -14.12
N GLN A 65 5.29 -0.32 -13.24
CA GLN A 65 4.90 0.64 -12.21
C GLN A 65 5.60 0.36 -10.88
N LYS A 66 6.55 1.23 -10.52
CA LYS A 66 7.42 1.10 -9.34
C LYS A 66 7.40 2.37 -8.50
N VAL A 67 7.78 2.22 -7.24
CA VAL A 67 8.03 3.33 -6.31
C VAL A 67 9.42 3.17 -5.70
N LEU A 68 10.09 4.27 -5.38
CA LEU A 68 11.39 4.23 -4.72
C LEU A 68 11.18 4.05 -3.21
N ALA A 69 11.78 3.01 -2.66
CA ALA A 69 11.70 2.63 -1.26
C ALA A 69 13.04 2.83 -0.56
N LEU A 70 12.98 3.21 0.71
CA LEU A 70 14.11 3.26 1.63
C LEU A 70 14.09 2.05 2.54
N PHE A 71 15.26 1.47 2.78
CA PHE A 71 15.46 0.28 3.59
C PHE A 71 16.39 0.58 4.76
N ALA A 72 16.13 -0.06 5.89
CA ALA A 72 17.04 0.00 7.02
C ALA A 72 18.32 -0.80 6.70
N PRO A 73 19.53 -0.30 7.00
CA PRO A 73 20.77 -1.02 6.73
C PRO A 73 20.82 -2.43 7.34
N GLU A 74 20.21 -2.60 8.51
CA GLU A 74 20.12 -3.89 9.20
C GLU A 74 19.00 -4.82 8.68
N GLU A 75 18.00 -4.30 7.95
CA GLU A 75 16.87 -5.06 7.42
C GLU A 75 16.50 -4.58 6.02
N GLN A 76 17.11 -5.21 5.02
CA GLN A 76 16.94 -4.85 3.61
C GLN A 76 15.75 -5.54 2.93
N SER A 77 14.95 -6.30 3.68
CA SER A 77 13.76 -6.99 3.15
C SER A 77 12.49 -6.14 3.22
N THR A 78 12.46 -5.12 4.08
CA THR A 78 11.25 -4.37 4.40
C THR A 78 11.50 -2.88 4.24
N ALA A 79 10.71 -2.22 3.39
CA ALA A 79 10.79 -0.78 3.23
C ALA A 79 10.32 -0.06 4.51
N VAL A 80 11.06 0.97 4.92
CA VAL A 80 10.74 1.83 6.08
C VAL A 80 10.17 3.19 5.68
N ALA A 81 10.41 3.60 4.43
CA ALA A 81 9.87 4.83 3.84
C ALA A 81 9.71 4.67 2.33
N LEU A 82 8.85 5.48 1.72
CA LEU A 82 8.72 5.62 0.26
C LEU A 82 9.01 7.07 -0.14
N TYR A 83 9.63 7.25 -1.30
CA TYR A 83 9.85 8.58 -1.89
C TYR A 83 8.62 8.95 -2.73
N LEU A 84 7.84 9.91 -2.24
CA LEU A 84 6.57 10.33 -2.84
C LEU A 84 6.47 11.86 -2.84
N VAL A 85 6.14 12.45 -4.01
CA VAL A 85 5.97 13.90 -4.17
C VAL A 85 7.22 14.66 -3.72
N ASP A 86 8.37 14.30 -4.31
CA ASP A 86 9.68 14.91 -4.07
C ASP A 86 10.19 14.87 -2.61
N ARG A 87 9.68 13.94 -1.80
CA ARG A 87 10.10 13.77 -0.40
C ARG A 87 9.99 12.34 0.10
N TRP A 88 10.79 12.01 1.10
CA TRP A 88 10.69 10.75 1.83
C TRP A 88 9.55 10.78 2.85
N TRP A 89 8.77 9.70 2.88
CA TRP A 89 7.67 9.50 3.80
C TRP A 89 7.83 8.19 4.57
N ALA A 90 7.79 8.28 5.90
CA ALA A 90 7.75 7.09 6.74
C ALA A 90 6.47 6.31 6.48
N VAL A 91 6.56 4.98 6.53
CA VAL A 91 5.43 4.06 6.34
C VAL A 91 4.19 4.46 7.15
N GLU A 92 4.38 4.85 8.41
CA GLU A 92 3.25 5.23 9.29
C GLU A 92 2.59 6.55 8.87
N ASP A 93 3.30 7.46 8.20
CA ASP A 93 2.73 8.73 7.72
C ASP A 93 2.05 8.57 6.35
N ILE A 94 2.45 7.57 5.56
CA ILE A 94 1.75 7.21 4.32
C ILE A 94 0.33 6.72 4.61
N LEU A 95 0.12 6.10 5.78
CA LEU A 95 -1.17 5.58 6.23
C LEU A 95 -2.07 6.64 6.87
N LYS A 96 -1.65 7.91 6.89
CA LYS A 96 -2.43 9.00 7.48
C LYS A 96 -3.08 9.86 6.41
N THR A 97 -4.09 10.61 6.82
CA THR A 97 -4.78 11.61 6.01
C THR A 97 -5.18 12.79 6.88
N SER A 98 -5.16 13.99 6.32
CA SER A 98 -5.70 15.19 6.97
C SER A 98 -7.11 15.51 6.52
N ASP A 99 -7.66 14.76 5.56
CA ASP A 99 -9.02 14.93 5.07
C ASP A 99 -10.02 14.24 6.02
N PRO A 100 -10.86 14.99 6.75
CA PRO A 100 -11.83 14.41 7.67
C PRO A 100 -12.95 13.63 6.96
N SER A 101 -13.09 13.78 5.63
CA SER A 101 -14.05 13.00 4.85
C SER A 101 -13.57 11.56 4.62
N ARG A 102 -12.28 11.28 4.78
CA ARG A 102 -11.70 9.93 4.76
C ARG A 102 -11.93 9.20 6.07
N GLU A 103 -13.16 8.76 6.28
CA GLU A 103 -13.59 7.93 7.41
C GLU A 103 -14.38 6.71 6.89
N GLY A 104 -14.25 5.57 7.56
CA GLY A 104 -14.95 4.34 7.19
C GLY A 104 -14.37 3.65 5.96
N LEU A 105 -15.16 2.80 5.32
CA LEU A 105 -14.73 2.01 4.15
C LEU A 105 -14.88 2.83 2.87
N GLN A 106 -13.76 3.09 2.20
CA GLN A 106 -13.72 3.89 0.99
C GLN A 106 -13.06 3.15 -0.15
N LYS A 107 -13.67 3.24 -1.34
CA LYS A 107 -13.17 2.59 -2.54
C LYS A 107 -11.85 3.21 -2.98
N VAL A 108 -10.88 2.35 -3.27
CA VAL A 108 -9.60 2.76 -3.84
C VAL A 108 -9.82 3.17 -5.30
N SER A 109 -9.48 4.42 -5.61
CA SER A 109 -9.69 5.05 -6.91
C SER A 109 -8.54 5.93 -7.38
N THR A 110 -7.65 6.34 -6.47
CA THR A 110 -6.51 7.22 -6.75
C THR A 110 -5.18 6.51 -6.55
N LEU A 111 -4.11 7.06 -7.13
CA LEU A 111 -2.75 6.56 -6.93
C LEU A 111 -2.35 6.60 -5.44
N GLY A 112 -2.70 7.66 -4.72
CA GLY A 112 -2.46 7.77 -3.28
C GLY A 112 -3.09 6.61 -2.49
N GLU A 113 -4.35 6.26 -2.79
CA GLU A 113 -5.04 5.14 -2.14
C GLU A 113 -4.45 3.78 -2.54
N ARG A 114 -3.96 3.64 -3.78
CA ARG A 114 -3.22 2.44 -4.22
C ARG A 114 -1.91 2.27 -3.45
N ILE A 115 -1.19 3.35 -3.18
CA ILE A 115 0.01 3.34 -2.35
C ILE A 115 -0.34 3.00 -0.89
N VAL A 116 -1.43 3.54 -0.33
CA VAL A 116 -1.91 3.15 1.01
C VAL A 116 -2.20 1.65 1.07
N LEU A 117 -2.91 1.12 0.07
CA LEU A 117 -3.21 -0.30 -0.04
C LEU A 117 -1.93 -1.15 -0.16
N TYR A 118 -0.94 -0.68 -0.92
CA TYR A 118 0.37 -1.31 -1.03
C TYR A 118 1.05 -1.40 0.34
N VAL A 119 1.11 -0.27 1.06
CA VAL A 119 1.76 -0.21 2.37
C VAL A 119 1.06 -1.13 3.38
N LEU A 120 -0.28 -1.11 3.43
CA LEU A 120 -1.05 -2.00 4.32
C LEU A 120 -0.77 -3.48 4.03
N ASN A 121 -0.77 -3.90 2.76
CA ASN A 121 -0.60 -5.30 2.38
C ASN A 121 0.88 -5.74 2.46
N ARG A 122 1.77 -5.01 1.79
CA ARG A 122 3.15 -5.44 1.52
C ARG A 122 4.11 -5.15 2.66
N ILE A 123 3.83 -4.12 3.46
CA ILE A 123 4.72 -3.68 4.53
C ILE A 123 4.10 -4.03 5.88
N VAL A 124 2.92 -3.49 6.19
CA VAL A 124 2.32 -3.69 7.52
C VAL A 124 1.87 -5.13 7.72
N TYR A 125 0.99 -5.65 6.87
CA TYR A 125 0.55 -7.04 6.95
C TYR A 125 1.75 -7.98 6.74
N ARG A 126 2.33 -8.01 5.55
CA ARG A 126 3.28 -9.06 5.16
C ARG A 126 4.57 -9.07 5.99
N ALA A 127 5.13 -7.91 6.33
CA ALA A 127 6.42 -7.86 7.03
C ALA A 127 6.28 -7.74 8.55
N LYS A 128 5.26 -7.01 9.06
CA LYS A 128 5.14 -6.74 10.50
C LYS A 128 4.10 -7.61 11.22
N GLU A 129 2.99 -7.97 10.56
CA GLU A 129 1.84 -8.54 11.25
C GLU A 129 1.45 -9.96 10.83
N MET A 130 1.95 -10.47 9.72
CA MET A 130 1.63 -11.80 9.21
C MET A 130 2.06 -12.90 10.18
N GLY A 131 1.20 -13.89 10.39
CA GLY A 131 1.50 -15.08 11.18
C GLY A 131 2.54 -15.97 10.49
N LYS A 132 3.32 -16.73 11.28
CA LYS A 132 4.39 -17.61 10.75
C LYS A 132 3.91 -18.67 9.77
N ASN A 133 2.66 -19.10 9.89
CA ASN A 133 2.06 -20.16 9.06
C ASN A 133 0.98 -19.60 8.11
N GLU A 134 0.87 -18.28 7.96
CA GLU A 134 -0.08 -17.66 7.05
C GLU A 134 0.47 -17.63 5.63
N VAL A 135 -0.39 -17.89 4.64
CA VAL A 135 -0.05 -17.66 3.24
C VAL A 135 -0.22 -16.16 2.97
N PRO A 136 0.81 -15.47 2.45
CA PRO A 136 0.72 -14.04 2.22
C PRO A 136 -0.32 -13.73 1.13
N PHE A 137 -1.12 -12.70 1.35
CA PHE A 137 -1.91 -12.09 0.29
C PHE A 137 -1.00 -11.66 -0.88
N LEU A 138 -1.52 -11.83 -2.09
CA LEU A 138 -0.91 -11.29 -3.27
C LEU A 138 -1.03 -9.75 -3.26
N CYS A 139 -0.15 -9.08 -3.99
CA CYS A 139 -0.29 -7.64 -4.19
C CYS A 139 -1.51 -7.38 -5.08
N HIS A 140 -2.16 -6.24 -4.87
CA HIS A 140 -3.22 -5.78 -5.75
C HIS A 140 -2.66 -5.38 -7.12
N THR A 141 -3.49 -5.51 -8.15
CA THR A 141 -3.26 -4.88 -9.45
C THR A 141 -3.77 -3.44 -9.47
N GLU A 142 -3.38 -2.67 -10.49
CA GLU A 142 -3.85 -1.29 -10.70
C GLU A 142 -5.38 -1.15 -10.69
N ASN A 143 -6.08 -2.18 -11.20
CA ASN A 143 -7.53 -2.14 -11.42
C ASN A 143 -8.32 -3.04 -10.46
N ASP A 144 -7.65 -3.70 -9.51
CA ASP A 144 -8.33 -4.55 -8.54
C ASP A 144 -9.34 -3.73 -7.72
N TYR A 145 -10.53 -4.28 -7.52
CA TYR A 145 -11.49 -3.71 -6.60
C TYR A 145 -10.96 -3.85 -5.17
N ALA A 146 -10.84 -2.74 -4.47
CA ALA A 146 -10.47 -2.72 -3.07
C ALA A 146 -11.10 -1.54 -2.35
N LYS A 147 -11.27 -1.67 -1.04
CA LYS A 147 -11.56 -0.55 -0.15
C LYS A 147 -10.54 -0.49 0.98
N VAL A 148 -10.20 0.73 1.39
CA VAL A 148 -9.41 0.99 2.61
C VAL A 148 -10.37 1.39 3.72
N LEU A 149 -10.16 0.85 4.91
CA LEU A 149 -10.87 1.23 6.13
C LEU A 149 -10.08 2.34 6.83
N TRP A 150 -10.68 3.52 6.88
CA TRP A 150 -10.15 4.68 7.57
C TRP A 150 -10.80 4.86 8.94
N LYS A 151 -9.99 5.22 9.94
CA LYS A 151 -10.45 5.56 11.27
C LYS A 151 -9.58 6.65 11.88
N ASP A 152 -10.20 7.75 12.29
CA ASP A 152 -9.53 8.85 13.03
C ASP A 152 -8.28 9.38 12.31
N GLY A 153 -8.36 9.51 10.98
CA GLY A 153 -7.27 10.00 10.13
C GLY A 153 -6.21 8.95 9.78
N GLU A 154 -6.41 7.67 10.12
CA GLU A 154 -5.49 6.58 9.77
C GLU A 154 -6.17 5.47 8.96
N ALA A 155 -5.42 4.90 8.02
CA ALA A 155 -5.78 3.66 7.35
C ALA A 155 -5.49 2.47 8.28
N ILE A 156 -6.54 1.77 8.70
CA ILE A 156 -6.45 0.70 9.72
C ILE A 156 -6.69 -0.70 9.16
N GLY A 157 -7.10 -0.81 7.90
CA GLY A 157 -7.37 -2.08 7.25
C GLY A 157 -7.78 -1.90 5.79
N PHE A 158 -8.00 -3.02 5.11
CA PHE A 158 -8.50 -3.04 3.74
C PHE A 158 -9.22 -4.37 3.46
N TYR A 159 -9.97 -4.38 2.36
CA TYR A 159 -10.35 -5.63 1.70
C TYR A 159 -10.25 -5.47 0.19
N SER A 160 -10.02 -6.59 -0.52
CA SER A 160 -10.09 -6.68 -1.97
C SER A 160 -11.14 -7.69 -2.42
N VAL A 161 -11.64 -7.48 -3.63
CA VAL A 161 -12.63 -8.35 -4.26
C VAL A 161 -12.15 -8.71 -5.66
N LYS A 162 -12.42 -9.94 -6.08
CA LYS A 162 -12.42 -10.35 -7.48
C LYS A 162 -13.87 -10.32 -7.96
N PRO A 163 -14.28 -9.27 -8.71
CA PRO A 163 -15.62 -9.19 -9.26
C PRO A 163 -15.92 -10.38 -10.16
N GLU A 164 -17.20 -10.71 -10.32
CA GLU A 164 -17.65 -11.65 -11.34
C GLU A 164 -17.11 -11.28 -12.73
N GLY A 165 -16.73 -12.28 -13.51
CA GLY A 165 -16.13 -12.10 -14.84
C GLY A 165 -14.63 -11.81 -14.82
N SER A 166 -14.03 -11.52 -13.66
CA SER A 166 -12.57 -11.35 -13.55
C SER A 166 -11.84 -12.67 -13.81
N LEU A 167 -10.69 -12.62 -14.48
CA LEU A 167 -9.86 -13.81 -14.71
C LEU A 167 -9.31 -14.37 -13.40
N CYS A 168 -9.37 -15.69 -13.22
CA CYS A 168 -8.84 -16.37 -12.05
C CYS A 168 -7.30 -16.30 -11.99
N ASN A 169 -6.64 -16.34 -13.15
CA ASN A 169 -5.21 -16.14 -13.33
C ASN A 169 -4.96 -15.68 -14.77
N SER A 170 -3.95 -14.85 -15.01
CA SER A 170 -3.57 -14.32 -16.34
C SER A 170 -3.23 -15.40 -17.36
N PHE A 171 -2.98 -16.64 -16.93
CA PHE A 171 -2.61 -17.77 -17.78
C PHE A 171 -3.75 -18.77 -18.01
N VAL A 172 -4.94 -18.54 -17.47
CA VAL A 172 -6.13 -19.38 -17.72
C VAL A 172 -7.28 -18.54 -18.27
N THR A 173 -8.19 -19.18 -18.99
CA THR A 173 -9.41 -18.57 -19.52
C THR A 173 -10.58 -18.60 -18.53
N GLN A 174 -10.37 -19.17 -17.34
CA GLN A 174 -11.40 -19.28 -16.31
C GLN A 174 -11.61 -17.93 -15.64
N CYS A 175 -12.88 -17.56 -15.45
CA CYS A 175 -13.29 -16.37 -14.73
C CYS A 175 -14.06 -16.73 -13.45
N TYR A 176 -14.01 -15.84 -12.47
CA TYR A 176 -14.89 -15.89 -11.31
C TYR A 176 -16.35 -15.81 -11.76
N GLN A 177 -17.18 -16.72 -11.27
CA GLN A 177 -18.62 -16.82 -11.62
C GLN A 177 -19.52 -16.05 -10.64
N LEU A 178 -18.93 -15.41 -9.63
CA LEU A 178 -19.58 -14.56 -8.64
C LEU A 178 -18.52 -13.65 -7.99
N PRO A 179 -18.90 -12.57 -7.30
CA PRO A 179 -17.95 -11.75 -6.56
C PRO A 179 -17.32 -12.52 -5.39
N VAL A 180 -15.99 -12.49 -5.31
CA VAL A 180 -15.23 -13.18 -4.26
C VAL A 180 -14.39 -12.19 -3.48
N MET A 181 -14.59 -12.11 -2.16
CA MET A 181 -13.64 -11.40 -1.29
C MET A 181 -12.31 -12.18 -1.29
N ASP A 182 -11.25 -11.52 -1.76
CA ASP A 182 -9.95 -12.15 -2.05
C ASP A 182 -8.92 -11.90 -0.94
N SER A 183 -9.00 -10.75 -0.26
CA SER A 183 -8.21 -10.50 0.93
C SER A 183 -8.95 -9.57 1.88
N LEU A 184 -8.75 -9.80 3.18
CA LEU A 184 -9.25 -8.96 4.27
C LEU A 184 -8.16 -8.81 5.30
N PHE A 185 -7.84 -7.57 5.64
CA PHE A 185 -6.86 -7.27 6.67
C PHE A 185 -7.32 -6.12 7.56
N VAL A 186 -7.18 -6.31 8.87
CA VAL A 186 -7.28 -5.26 9.88
C VAL A 186 -5.99 -5.30 10.70
N ARG A 187 -5.35 -4.14 10.88
CA ARG A 187 -4.14 -3.98 11.70
C ARG A 187 -4.39 -4.54 13.10
N LYS A 188 -3.43 -5.27 13.66
CA LYS A 188 -3.52 -5.97 14.96
C LYS A 188 -4.02 -5.08 16.08
N ALA A 189 -3.53 -3.84 16.13
CA ALA A 189 -3.92 -2.86 17.15
C ALA A 189 -5.42 -2.52 17.14
N HIS A 190 -6.14 -2.74 16.03
CA HIS A 190 -7.55 -2.42 15.88
C HIS A 190 -8.46 -3.67 15.91
N ARG A 191 -7.90 -4.88 15.98
CA ARG A 191 -8.70 -6.12 16.03
C ARG A 191 -9.50 -6.21 17.34
N GLY A 192 -10.61 -6.94 17.31
CA GLY A 192 -11.53 -7.06 18.45
C GLY A 192 -12.54 -5.91 18.60
N ASN A 193 -12.45 -4.87 17.77
CA ASN A 193 -13.33 -3.69 17.81
C ASN A 193 -14.45 -3.71 16.74
N GLY A 194 -14.81 -4.89 16.21
CA GLY A 194 -15.89 -5.05 15.23
C GLY A 194 -15.57 -4.66 13.78
N TYR A 195 -14.38 -4.13 13.48
CA TYR A 195 -14.02 -3.70 12.11
C TYR A 195 -14.03 -4.82 11.06
N GLY A 196 -13.66 -6.05 11.45
CA GLY A 196 -13.75 -7.20 10.55
C GLY A 196 -15.19 -7.52 10.14
N LEU A 197 -16.13 -7.44 11.09
CA LEU A 197 -17.56 -7.60 10.81
C LEU A 197 -18.07 -6.48 9.90
N ARG A 198 -17.68 -5.23 10.17
CA ARG A 198 -18.06 -4.07 9.35
C ARG A 198 -17.58 -4.20 7.90
N ILE A 199 -16.40 -4.79 7.67
CA ILE A 199 -15.91 -5.11 6.32
C ILE A 199 -16.81 -6.15 5.64
N LEU A 200 -17.20 -7.21 6.36
CA LEU A 200 -18.07 -8.24 5.80
C LEU A 200 -19.47 -7.70 5.47
N GLU A 201 -20.03 -6.85 6.35
CA GLU A 201 -21.30 -6.15 6.12
C GLU A 201 -21.22 -5.27 4.87
N ASP A 202 -20.19 -4.43 4.76
CA ASP A 202 -19.98 -3.58 3.58
C ASP A 202 -19.81 -4.39 2.29
N PHE A 203 -19.15 -5.55 2.34
CA PHE A 203 -19.04 -6.43 1.18
C PHE A 203 -20.40 -6.98 0.73
N VAL A 204 -21.20 -7.51 1.66
CA VAL A 204 -22.58 -7.98 1.38
C VAL A 204 -23.50 -6.82 0.96
N ASP A 205 -23.16 -5.58 1.34
CA ASP A 205 -23.86 -4.39 0.91
C ASP A 205 -23.47 -3.86 -0.46
N CYS A 206 -22.22 -4.04 -0.87
CA CYS A 206 -21.75 -3.61 -2.18
C CYS A 206 -22.04 -4.61 -3.29
N PHE A 207 -22.15 -5.89 -2.96
CA PHE A 207 -22.35 -6.99 -3.91
C PHE A 207 -23.66 -7.70 -3.55
N LYS A 208 -24.70 -7.49 -4.38
CA LYS A 208 -26.10 -7.90 -4.15
C LYS A 208 -26.53 -9.13 -4.95
N GLU A 209 -25.56 -9.86 -5.48
CA GLU A 209 -25.73 -11.12 -6.17
C GLU A 209 -26.30 -12.19 -5.21
N GLU A 210 -26.98 -13.22 -5.76
CA GLU A 210 -27.60 -14.28 -4.94
C GLU A 210 -26.59 -15.09 -4.12
N ALA A 211 -25.35 -15.18 -4.61
CA ALA A 211 -24.26 -15.88 -3.97
C ALA A 211 -22.98 -15.02 -3.97
N LEU A 212 -22.27 -15.05 -2.85
CA LEU A 212 -20.98 -14.37 -2.66
C LEU A 212 -19.94 -15.38 -2.19
N GLY A 213 -18.68 -15.14 -2.57
CA GLY A 213 -17.56 -16.02 -2.26
C GLY A 213 -16.58 -15.39 -1.28
N LEU A 214 -15.94 -16.24 -0.50
CA LEU A 214 -14.79 -15.90 0.34
C LEU A 214 -13.64 -16.83 -0.04
N ARG A 215 -12.43 -16.29 -0.17
CA ARG A 215 -11.22 -17.04 -0.50
C ARG A 215 -10.21 -17.07 0.65
#